data_AF-A0A352VGG3-F1
#
_entry.id   AF-A0A352VGG3-F1
#
_cell.length_a   1.000
_cell.length_b   1.000
_cell.length_c   1.000
_cell.angle_alpha   90.00
_cell.angle_beta   90.00
_cell.angle_gamma   90.00
#
_symmetry.space_group_name_H-M   'P 1'
#
loop_
_entity.id
_entity.type
_entity.pdbx_description
1 polymer ?
#
loop_
_entity_poly.entity_id
_entity_poly.type
_entity_poly.pdbx_seq_one_letter_code
_entity_poly.pdbx_strand_id
1 'polypeptide(L)'
;MAAEINNTFYRLPKTSVLESWAEQVPDGFRFSIKASRKITHFTRLKAGSQEPTEYLLSTLGSLGDRMGVLLFQLPPNFKKDIERFTGLLAMLPEGTPVAWEFRHESWYDDEVYDLLRERGQALVCADTEEAGGRRAAHRAHRPLGLPAPAQAHLRRWRPRALGSKRGCAGPGARFHLLQA
;
A
#
# COMPACT_ATOMS: atom_id res chain seq x y z
N MET A 1 -14.31 7.77 -6.97
CA MET A 1 -14.51 6.59 -6.09
C MET A 1 -13.27 5.72 -6.17
N ALA A 2 -13.01 4.86 -5.19
CA ALA A 2 -11.81 4.04 -5.10
C ALA A 2 -12.20 2.62 -4.68
N ALA A 3 -11.62 1.60 -5.32
CA ALA A 3 -11.76 0.20 -4.91
C ALA A 3 -10.38 -0.41 -4.61
N GLU A 4 -10.34 -1.17 -3.54
CA GLU A 4 -9.21 -2.04 -3.21
C GLU A 4 -9.44 -3.41 -3.83
N ILE A 5 -8.45 -3.88 -4.57
CA ILE A 5 -8.50 -5.20 -5.16
C ILE A 5 -7.64 -6.14 -4.33
N ASN A 6 -8.33 -7.02 -3.61
CA ASN A 6 -7.72 -8.06 -2.79
C ASN A 6 -7.52 -9.38 -3.54
N ASN A 7 -8.10 -9.56 -4.72
CA ASN A 7 -7.95 -10.79 -5.49
C ASN A 7 -6.48 -11.02 -5.91
N THR A 8 -5.75 -9.92 -6.20
CA THR A 8 -4.32 -9.92 -6.55
C THR A 8 -3.42 -10.45 -5.42
N PHE A 9 -3.91 -10.42 -4.18
CA PHE A 9 -3.20 -10.99 -3.02
C PHE A 9 -3.05 -12.51 -3.14
N TYR A 10 -4.06 -13.21 -3.65
CA TYR A 10 -4.06 -14.67 -3.74
C TYR A 10 -3.52 -15.19 -5.07
N ARG A 11 -3.74 -14.46 -6.15
CA ARG A 11 -3.33 -14.83 -7.51
C ARG A 11 -2.89 -13.59 -8.27
N LEU A 12 -1.76 -13.67 -8.97
CA LEU A 12 -1.35 -12.59 -9.86
C LEU A 12 -2.40 -12.42 -10.97
N PRO A 13 -2.89 -11.19 -11.21
CA PRO A 13 -3.92 -10.94 -12.21
C PRO A 13 -3.34 -11.14 -13.62
N LYS A 14 -4.17 -11.61 -14.55
CA LYS A 14 -3.84 -11.56 -15.98
C LYS A 14 -4.12 -10.15 -16.50
N THR A 15 -3.38 -9.72 -17.51
CA THR A 15 -3.59 -8.42 -18.19
C THR A 15 -5.04 -8.22 -18.62
N SER A 16 -5.66 -9.21 -19.24
CA SER A 16 -7.06 -9.13 -19.68
C SER A 16 -8.08 -8.87 -18.56
N VAL A 17 -7.79 -9.29 -17.33
CA VAL A 17 -8.65 -9.00 -16.17
C VAL A 17 -8.54 -7.53 -15.78
N LEU A 18 -7.33 -6.97 -15.82
CA LEU A 18 -7.08 -5.58 -15.49
C LEU A 18 -7.64 -4.63 -16.56
N GLU A 19 -7.50 -4.99 -17.84
CA GLU A 19 -8.10 -4.27 -18.97
C GLU A 19 -9.63 -4.23 -18.81
N SER A 20 -10.26 -5.38 -18.55
CA SER A 20 -11.71 -5.44 -18.32
C SER A 20 -12.14 -4.61 -17.11
N TRP A 21 -11.35 -4.52 -16.05
CA TRP A 21 -11.65 -3.63 -14.92
C TRP A 21 -11.51 -2.15 -15.29
N ALA A 22 -10.50 -1.79 -16.08
CA ALA A 22 -10.29 -0.42 -16.54
C ALA A 22 -11.45 0.09 -17.40
N GLU A 23 -12.06 -0.77 -18.21
CA GLU A 23 -13.23 -0.46 -19.05
C GLU A 23 -14.53 -0.25 -18.24
N GLN A 24 -14.65 -0.89 -17.08
CA GLN A 24 -15.88 -0.87 -16.27
C GLN A 24 -15.96 0.30 -15.28
N VAL A 25 -14.90 1.08 -15.12
CA VAL A 25 -14.85 2.18 -14.14
C VAL A 25 -14.90 3.53 -14.83
N PRO A 26 -15.56 4.54 -14.21
CA PRO A 26 -15.65 5.87 -14.78
C PRO A 26 -14.28 6.55 -14.84
N ASP A 27 -14.15 7.56 -15.69
CA ASP A 27 -12.94 8.36 -15.78
C ASP A 27 -12.56 8.99 -14.44
N GLY A 28 -11.25 9.04 -14.18
CA GLY A 28 -10.69 9.50 -12.90
C GLY A 28 -10.83 8.49 -11.75
N PHE A 29 -11.44 7.32 -11.96
CA PHE A 29 -11.37 6.23 -11.00
C PHE A 29 -9.94 5.67 -10.91
N ARG A 30 -9.49 5.37 -9.69
CA ARG A 30 -8.17 4.78 -9.44
C ARG A 30 -8.26 3.54 -8.57
N PHE A 31 -7.43 2.55 -8.88
CA PHE A 31 -7.32 1.29 -8.16
C PHE A 31 -6.21 1.32 -7.11
N SER A 32 -6.52 0.79 -5.92
CA SER A 32 -5.50 0.29 -4.99
C SER A 32 -5.31 -1.20 -5.25
N ILE A 33 -4.11 -1.61 -5.63
CA ILE A 33 -3.80 -3.01 -5.84
C ILE A 33 -2.94 -3.52 -4.69
N LYS A 34 -3.35 -4.62 -4.06
CA LYS A 34 -2.52 -5.27 -3.05
C LYS A 34 -1.54 -6.23 -3.71
N ALA A 35 -0.26 -6.11 -3.35
CA ALA A 35 0.78 -7.01 -3.83
C ALA A 35 0.50 -8.47 -3.44
N SER A 36 0.93 -9.41 -4.28
CA SER A 36 0.68 -10.83 -4.04
C SER A 36 1.35 -11.33 -2.77
N ARG A 37 0.67 -12.21 -2.04
CA ARG A 37 1.25 -12.93 -0.89
C ARG A 37 2.46 -13.78 -1.27
N LYS A 38 2.61 -14.15 -2.56
CA LYS A 38 3.84 -14.81 -3.06
C LYS A 38 5.05 -13.92 -2.75
N ILE A 39 4.94 -12.61 -2.96
CA ILE A 39 6.00 -11.62 -2.71
C ILE A 39 6.18 -11.37 -1.21
N THR A 40 5.11 -11.03 -0.49
CA THR A 40 5.23 -10.51 0.89
C THR A 40 5.24 -11.59 1.98
N HIS A 41 4.52 -12.71 1.79
CA HIS A 41 4.34 -13.74 2.83
C HIS A 41 5.22 -14.97 2.58
N PHE A 42 5.31 -15.43 1.33
CA PHE A 42 6.01 -16.67 0.99
C PHE A 42 7.49 -16.44 0.76
N THR A 43 7.85 -15.61 -0.23
CA THR A 43 9.26 -15.31 -0.49
C THR A 43 9.82 -14.28 0.49
N ARG A 44 8.94 -13.50 1.13
CA ARG A 44 9.32 -12.47 2.13
C ARG A 44 10.40 -11.55 1.59
N LEU A 45 10.17 -11.03 0.38
CA LEU A 45 11.04 -10.10 -0.32
C LEU A 45 12.44 -10.65 -0.69
N LYS A 46 12.69 -11.96 -0.53
CA LYS A 46 13.93 -12.61 -1.01
C LYS A 46 14.00 -12.60 -2.54
N ALA A 47 15.14 -12.94 -3.13
CA ALA A 47 15.33 -13.06 -4.59
C ALA A 47 14.18 -13.76 -5.34
N GLY A 48 13.54 -14.79 -4.77
CA GLY A 48 12.35 -15.42 -5.37
C GLY A 48 11.11 -14.52 -5.54
N SER A 49 11.09 -13.31 -4.97
CA SER A 49 10.06 -12.29 -5.25
C SER A 49 10.27 -11.54 -6.56
N GLN A 50 11.43 -11.64 -7.21
CA GLN A 50 11.73 -10.86 -8.41
C GLN A 50 10.74 -11.14 -9.53
N GLU A 51 10.68 -12.38 -10.01
CA GLU A 51 9.76 -12.83 -11.06
C GLU A 51 8.28 -12.43 -10.79
N PRO A 52 7.68 -12.72 -9.61
CA PRO A 52 6.31 -12.29 -9.36
C PRO A 52 6.13 -10.78 -9.20
N THR A 53 7.18 -10.03 -8.84
CA THR A 53 7.13 -8.57 -8.77
C THR A 53 7.15 -7.96 -10.18
N GLU A 54 8.07 -8.41 -11.03
CA GLU A 54 8.15 -8.00 -12.44
C GLU A 54 6.85 -8.33 -13.20
N TYR A 55 6.30 -9.53 -12.98
CA TYR A 55 5.01 -9.91 -13.55
C TYR A 55 3.87 -9.00 -13.06
N LEU A 56 3.84 -8.70 -11.76
CA LEU A 56 2.82 -7.80 -11.22
C LEU A 56 2.95 -6.39 -11.81
N LEU A 57 4.16 -5.83 -11.85
CA LEU A 57 4.39 -4.50 -12.41
C LEU A 57 4.01 -4.40 -13.88
N SER A 58 4.41 -5.38 -14.69
CA SER A 58 4.08 -5.41 -16.12
C SER A 58 2.57 -5.51 -16.37
N THR A 59 1.86 -6.37 -15.63
CA THR A 59 0.40 -6.48 -15.74
C THR A 59 -0.29 -5.19 -15.32
N LEU A 60 0.15 -4.55 -14.23
CA LEU A 60 -0.41 -3.29 -13.75
C LEU A 60 -0.27 -2.12 -14.73
N GLY A 61 0.69 -2.18 -15.66
CA GLY A 61 0.81 -1.21 -16.74
C GLY A 61 -0.47 -1.06 -17.57
N SER A 62 -1.27 -2.12 -17.71
CA SER A 62 -2.55 -2.09 -18.45
C SER A 62 -3.62 -1.19 -17.83
N LEU A 63 -3.49 -0.83 -16.54
CA LEU A 63 -4.41 0.10 -15.89
C LEU A 63 -4.12 1.56 -16.26
N GLY A 64 -2.93 1.87 -16.79
CA GLY A 64 -2.51 3.24 -17.13
C GLY A 64 -2.81 4.24 -16.01
N ASP A 65 -3.49 5.34 -16.34
CA ASP A 65 -3.87 6.39 -15.39
C ASP A 65 -4.84 5.95 -14.29
N ARG A 66 -5.45 4.76 -14.41
CA ARG A 66 -6.31 4.18 -13.38
C ARG A 66 -5.50 3.44 -12.31
N MET A 67 -4.20 3.22 -12.50
CA MET A 67 -3.32 2.72 -11.45
C MET A 67 -3.14 3.80 -10.37
N GLY A 68 -3.64 3.55 -9.17
CA GLY A 68 -3.61 4.50 -8.06
C GLY A 68 -2.43 4.28 -7.13
N VAL A 69 -2.37 3.09 -6.52
CA VAL A 69 -1.29 2.72 -5.58
C VAL A 69 -1.12 1.21 -5.50
N LEU A 70 0.14 0.77 -5.40
CA LEU A 70 0.51 -0.61 -5.11
C LEU A 70 0.80 -0.74 -3.61
N LEU A 71 0.00 -1.53 -2.90
CA LEU A 71 0.12 -1.77 -1.47
C LEU A 71 0.93 -3.05 -1.19
N PHE A 72 2.08 -2.91 -0.53
CA PHE A 72 2.81 -4.03 0.07
C PHE A 72 2.48 -4.14 1.55
N GLN A 73 1.73 -5.17 1.92
CA GLN A 73 1.45 -5.49 3.31
C GLN A 73 2.32 -6.66 3.75
N LEU A 74 3.18 -6.44 4.75
CA LEU A 74 4.05 -7.47 5.32
C LEU A 74 3.36 -8.20 6.48
N PRO A 75 3.56 -9.52 6.64
CA PRO A 75 2.94 -10.27 7.74
C PRO A 75 3.53 -9.88 9.10
N PRO A 76 2.77 -10.04 10.20
CA PRO A 76 3.20 -9.66 11.55
C PRO A 76 4.39 -10.47 12.08
N ASN A 77 4.66 -11.65 11.50
CA ASN A 77 5.78 -12.51 11.89
C ASN A 77 7.04 -12.33 11.02
N PHE A 78 7.10 -11.24 10.25
CA PHE A 78 8.28 -10.90 9.45
C PHE A 78 8.98 -9.69 10.08
N LYS A 79 10.10 -9.96 10.76
CA LYS A 79 10.99 -8.94 11.34
C LYS A 79 11.71 -8.15 10.26
N LYS A 80 12.18 -6.95 10.61
CA LYS A 80 12.95 -6.04 9.76
C LYS A 80 14.12 -6.80 9.13
N ASP A 81 14.21 -6.68 7.82
CA ASP A 81 15.29 -7.22 7.00
C ASP A 81 15.57 -6.19 5.90
N ILE A 82 16.52 -5.31 6.17
CA ILE A 82 16.81 -4.15 5.33
C ILE A 82 17.37 -4.57 3.97
N GLU A 83 18.21 -5.61 3.92
CA GLU A 83 18.79 -6.12 2.68
C GLU A 83 17.69 -6.57 1.70
N ARG A 84 16.70 -7.32 2.19
CA ARG A 84 15.58 -7.73 1.33
C ARG A 84 14.66 -6.58 0.97
N PHE A 85 14.50 -5.63 1.88
CA PHE A 85 13.68 -4.46 1.63
C PHE A 85 14.29 -3.59 0.53
N THR A 86 15.57 -3.23 0.64
CA THR A 86 16.29 -2.46 -0.38
C THR A 86 16.39 -3.23 -1.70
N GLY A 87 16.58 -4.55 -1.65
CA GLY A 87 16.51 -5.42 -2.82
C GLY A 87 15.17 -5.34 -3.56
N LEU A 88 14.04 -5.37 -2.85
CA LEU A 88 12.74 -5.17 -3.48
C LEU A 88 12.56 -3.74 -4.00
N LEU A 89 12.96 -2.74 -3.21
CA LEU A 89 12.86 -1.34 -3.60
C LEU A 89 13.61 -1.04 -4.91
N ALA A 90 14.77 -1.68 -5.13
CA ALA A 90 15.55 -1.54 -6.36
C ALA A 90 14.83 -2.07 -7.61
N MET A 91 13.87 -2.98 -7.46
CA MET A 91 13.07 -3.51 -8.57
C MET A 91 11.87 -2.63 -8.93
N LEU A 92 11.49 -1.69 -8.06
CA LEU A 92 10.35 -0.81 -8.28
C LEU A 92 10.79 0.36 -9.16
N PRO A 93 10.17 0.57 -10.35
CA PRO A 93 10.46 1.72 -11.19
C PRO A 93 10.26 3.03 -10.42
N GLU A 94 11.12 4.03 -10.70
CA GLU A 94 10.95 5.36 -10.13
C GLU A 94 9.57 5.95 -10.46
N GLY A 95 8.98 6.65 -9.50
CA GLY A 95 7.65 7.24 -9.65
C GLY A 95 6.48 6.25 -9.49
N THR A 96 6.73 4.94 -9.31
CA THR A 96 5.66 3.98 -9.01
C THR A 96 4.97 4.37 -7.69
N PRO A 97 3.65 4.64 -7.67
CA PRO A 97 2.95 4.97 -6.44
C PRO A 97 2.85 3.73 -5.54
N VAL A 98 3.65 3.69 -4.48
CA VAL A 98 3.76 2.53 -3.59
C VAL A 98 3.43 2.93 -2.15
N ALA A 99 2.73 2.04 -1.46
CA ALA A 99 2.43 2.15 -0.05
C ALA A 99 2.84 0.88 0.70
N TRP A 100 3.37 1.04 1.91
CA TRP A 100 3.85 -0.06 2.75
C TRP A 100 3.05 -0.14 4.05
N GLU A 101 2.53 -1.32 4.35
CA GLU A 101 1.89 -1.64 5.63
C GLU A 101 2.74 -2.67 6.35
N PHE A 102 3.51 -2.21 7.33
CA PHE A 102 4.27 -3.07 8.22
C PHE A 102 3.40 -3.52 9.39
N ARG A 103 3.53 -4.79 9.78
CA ARG A 103 2.78 -5.37 10.91
C ARG A 103 3.67 -5.85 12.05
N HIS A 104 4.99 -5.67 11.95
CA HIS A 104 5.95 -6.00 13.01
C HIS A 104 6.69 -4.73 13.43
N GLU A 105 6.83 -4.53 14.74
CA GLU A 105 7.32 -3.28 15.33
C GLU A 105 8.73 -2.86 14.84
N SER A 106 9.58 -3.85 14.57
CA SER A 106 10.96 -3.62 14.13
C SER A 106 11.09 -2.83 12.82
N TRP A 107 10.02 -2.71 12.02
CA TRP A 107 10.02 -1.94 10.77
C TRP A 107 9.78 -0.44 10.99
N TYR A 108 9.31 -0.04 12.17
CA TYR A 108 9.15 1.37 12.54
C TYR A 108 10.48 1.91 13.06
N ASP A 109 11.37 2.19 12.11
CA ASP A 109 12.77 2.51 12.33
C ASP A 109 13.19 3.63 11.37
N ASP A 110 14.09 4.51 11.81
CA ASP A 110 14.45 5.72 11.06
C ASP A 110 15.06 5.39 9.69
N GLU A 111 15.85 4.32 9.58
CA GLU A 111 16.44 3.87 8.31
C GLU A 111 15.35 3.48 7.29
N VAL A 112 14.28 2.83 7.76
CA VAL A 112 13.14 2.49 6.90
C VAL A 112 12.40 3.75 6.47
N TYR A 113 12.23 4.72 7.36
CA TYR A 113 11.57 5.98 7.02
C TYR A 113 12.36 6.82 6.02
N ASP A 114 13.68 6.86 6.14
CA ASP A 114 14.55 7.56 5.19
C ASP A 114 14.46 6.94 3.80
N LEU A 115 14.56 5.60 3.70
CA LEU A 115 14.40 4.88 2.44
C LEU A 115 13.04 5.14 1.76
N LEU A 116 11.96 5.20 2.55
CA LEU A 116 10.63 5.52 2.03
C LEU A 116 10.56 6.97 1.53
N ARG A 117 11.15 7.92 2.25
CA ARG A 117 11.18 9.34 1.85
C ARG A 117 11.99 9.55 0.57
N GLU A 118 13.19 8.98 0.50
CA GLU A 118 14.07 9.05 -0.67
C GLU A 118 13.36 8.57 -1.94
N ARG A 119 12.54 7.53 -1.82
CA ARG A 119 11.79 6.96 -2.95
C ARG A 119 10.39 7.53 -3.16
N GLY A 120 9.98 8.49 -2.35
CA GLY A 120 8.63 9.07 -2.40
C GLY A 120 7.50 8.07 -2.10
N GLN A 121 7.78 7.03 -1.31
CA GLN A 121 6.84 5.96 -1.00
C GLN A 121 6.12 6.20 0.33
N ALA A 122 4.86 5.78 0.42
CA ALA A 122 4.06 6.02 1.60
C ALA A 122 4.15 4.89 2.64
N LEU A 123 4.09 5.26 3.91
CA LEU A 123 3.79 4.36 5.01
C LEU A 123 2.29 4.38 5.30
N VAL A 124 1.68 3.20 5.41
CA VAL A 124 0.29 3.03 5.83
C VAL A 124 0.23 3.02 7.36
N CYS A 125 -0.51 3.96 7.92
CA CYS A 125 -0.87 3.95 9.34
C CYS A 125 -2.18 3.16 9.48
N ALA A 126 -2.11 1.89 9.88
CA ALA A 126 -3.29 1.12 10.23
C ALA A 126 -3.60 1.32 11.71
N ASP A 127 -4.80 1.81 12.03
CA ASP A 127 -5.36 1.68 13.38
C ASP A 127 -5.73 0.21 13.58
N THR A 128 -4.79 -0.58 14.11
CA THR A 128 -5.10 -1.92 14.61
C THR A 128 -5.80 -1.75 15.94
N GLU A 129 -7.10 -2.06 16.02
CA GLU A 129 -7.76 -2.26 17.31
C GLU A 129 -7.13 -3.51 17.94
N GLU A 130 -6.14 -3.29 18.81
CA GLU A 130 -5.56 -4.37 19.60
C GLU A 130 -6.63 -4.94 20.52
N ALA A 131 -6.82 -6.26 20.44
CA ALA A 131 -7.52 -7.02 21.45
C ALA A 131 -6.79 -6.82 22.80
N GLY A 132 -7.36 -6.01 23.68
CA GLY A 132 -6.91 -5.84 25.06
C GLY A 132 -6.04 -4.62 25.32
N GLY A 133 -6.64 -3.44 25.28
CA GLY A 133 -6.37 -2.39 26.27
C GLY A 133 -4.92 -1.94 26.44
N ARG A 134 -4.23 -1.56 25.37
CA ARG A 134 -3.16 -0.55 25.43
C ARG A 134 -3.09 0.13 24.06
N ARG A 135 -3.39 1.43 24.02
CA ARG A 135 -3.30 2.21 22.79
C ARG A 135 -1.82 2.45 22.47
N ALA A 136 -1.23 1.59 21.65
CA ALA A 136 -0.01 1.96 20.94
C ALA A 136 -0.39 2.94 19.83
N ALA A 137 -0.49 4.22 20.18
CA ALA A 137 -0.56 5.30 19.20
C ALA A 137 0.81 5.39 18.50
N HIS A 138 1.05 4.51 17.53
CA HIS A 138 2.14 4.74 16.59
C HIS A 138 1.79 6.04 15.85
N ARG A 139 2.57 7.09 16.10
CA ARG A 139 2.40 8.43 15.54
C ARG A 139 1.96 8.31 14.08
N ALA A 140 0.80 8.89 13.77
CA ALA A 140 0.34 9.04 12.39
C ALA A 140 1.35 9.92 11.65
N HIS A 141 2.35 9.31 11.02
CA HIS A 141 3.24 10.02 10.13
C HIS A 141 2.45 10.37 8.88
N ARG A 142 2.48 11.66 8.50
CA ARG A 142 1.92 12.15 7.23
C ARG A 142 2.36 11.21 6.09
N PRO A 143 1.47 10.83 5.14
CA PRO A 143 1.93 10.16 3.93
C PRO A 143 2.94 11.08 3.24
N LEU A 144 4.21 10.73 3.34
CA LEU A 144 5.32 11.41 2.70
C LEU A 144 5.44 10.86 1.27
N GLY A 145 5.70 11.74 0.31
CA GLY A 145 6.20 11.35 -1.02
C GLY A 145 5.20 11.08 -2.14
N LEU A 146 3.96 10.68 -1.87
CA LEU A 146 3.03 10.37 -2.97
C LEU A 146 2.51 11.62 -3.70
N PRO A 147 2.21 11.56 -5.01
CA PRO A 147 1.50 12.65 -5.69
C PRO A 147 0.10 12.85 -5.06
N ALA A 148 -0.41 14.09 -5.07
CA ALA A 148 -1.65 14.47 -4.38
C ALA A 148 -2.87 13.55 -4.65
N PRO A 149 -3.08 13.02 -5.88
CA PRO A 149 -4.14 12.05 -6.14
C PRO A 149 -3.97 10.73 -5.36
N ALA A 150 -2.75 10.22 -5.26
CA ALA A 150 -2.44 8.99 -4.52
C ALA A 150 -2.50 9.20 -3.00
N GLN A 151 -2.13 10.38 -2.49
CA GLN A 151 -2.34 10.75 -1.08
C GLN A 151 -3.83 10.81 -0.73
N ALA A 152 -4.65 11.45 -1.58
CA ALA A 152 -6.10 11.53 -1.38
C ALA A 152 -6.76 10.15 -1.43
N HIS A 153 -6.23 9.26 -2.28
CA HIS A 153 -6.66 7.87 -2.40
C HIS A 153 -6.36 7.06 -1.13
N LEU A 154 -5.13 7.12 -0.61
CA LEU A 154 -4.78 6.47 0.67
C LEU A 154 -5.53 7.06 1.87
N ARG A 155 -5.78 8.37 1.91
CA ARG A 155 -6.59 8.97 2.99
C ARG A 155 -8.05 8.51 2.99
N ARG A 156 -8.57 8.13 1.83
CA ARG A 156 -9.92 7.55 1.66
C ARG A 156 -9.92 6.03 1.81
N TRP A 157 -8.76 5.40 1.89
CA TRP A 157 -8.62 3.97 2.10
C TRP A 157 -9.17 3.62 3.48
N ARG A 158 -10.26 2.86 3.47
CA ARG A 158 -10.83 2.18 4.64
C ARG A 158 -10.88 0.71 4.29
N PRO A 159 -10.18 -0.19 4.98
CA PRO A 159 -10.30 -1.61 4.71
C PRO A 159 -11.77 -2.01 4.90
N ARG A 160 -12.41 -2.55 3.87
CA ARG A 160 -13.70 -3.24 4.03
C ARG A 160 -13.42 -4.58 4.69
N ALA A 161 -13.51 -4.62 6.01
CA ALA A 161 -13.74 -5.88 6.72
C ALA A 161 -15.06 -6.47 6.22
N LEU A 162 -15.02 -7.67 5.66
CA LEU A 162 -16.22 -8.46 5.40
C LEU A 162 -16.84 -8.82 6.75
N GLY A 163 -17.91 -8.11 7.13
CA GLY A 163 -18.81 -8.53 8.22
C GLY A 163 -18.99 -7.53 9.37
N SER A 164 -20.15 -6.85 9.37
CA SER A 164 -20.91 -6.36 10.53
C SER A 164 -20.44 -5.14 11.36
N LYS A 165 -21.11 -4.00 11.06
CA LYS A 165 -21.82 -3.02 11.91
C LYS A 165 -21.13 -2.30 13.09
N ARG A 166 -20.95 -0.98 12.86
CA ARG A 166 -21.20 0.23 13.69
C ARG A 166 -19.99 1.14 13.96
N GLY A 167 -20.20 2.44 13.66
CA GLY A 167 -19.46 3.61 14.18
C GLY A 167 -18.06 3.80 13.58
N CYS A 168 -17.56 4.98 13.21
CA CYS A 168 -17.90 6.33 13.67
C CYS A 168 -17.88 7.32 12.49
N ALA A 169 -18.95 8.09 12.41
CA ALA A 169 -18.88 9.50 12.02
C ALA A 169 -18.66 10.32 13.31
N GLY A 170 -17.81 11.33 13.25
CA GLY A 170 -17.62 12.32 14.33
C GLY A 170 -16.55 13.35 13.94
N PRO A 171 -16.71 14.64 14.27
CA PRO A 171 -16.52 15.74 13.34
C PRO A 171 -15.23 16.54 13.54
N GLY A 172 -14.75 17.18 12.47
CA GLY A 172 -13.90 18.37 12.58
C GLY A 172 -12.40 18.11 12.70
N ALA A 173 -11.74 17.97 11.56
CA ALA A 173 -10.31 18.27 11.44
C ALA A 173 -10.11 19.06 10.14
N ARG A 174 -10.46 20.35 10.18
CA ARG A 174 -9.90 21.33 9.23
C ARG A 174 -8.46 21.54 9.65
N PHE A 175 -7.50 21.27 8.77
CA PHE A 175 -6.13 21.71 8.98
C PHE A 175 -5.59 22.34 7.71
N HIS A 176 -5.12 23.59 7.90
CA HIS A 176 -4.73 24.55 6.89
C HIS A 176 -3.44 24.15 6.14
N LEU A 177 -3.40 24.53 4.85
CA LEU A 177 -2.18 24.66 4.07
C LEU A 177 -1.25 25.67 4.76
N LEU A 178 0.02 25.31 4.91
CA LEU A 178 1.11 26.28 4.98
C LEU A 178 2.00 25.99 3.78
N GLN A 179 1.98 26.92 2.82
CA GLN A 179 2.93 27.00 1.72
C GLN A 179 4.24 27.58 2.25
N ALA A 180 5.34 27.00 1.81
CA ALA A 180 6.59 27.70 1.54
C ALA A 180 7.22 27.00 0.33
#